data_AF-A0A5V5UQ51-F1
#
_entry.id   AF-A0A5V5UQ51-F1
#
_cell.length_a   1.000
_cell.length_b   1.000
_cell.length_c   1.000
_cell.angle_alpha   90.00
_cell.angle_beta   90.00
_cell.angle_gamma   90.00
#
_symmetry.space_group_name_H-M   'P 1'
#
loop_
_entity.id
_entity.type
_entity.pdbx_description
1 polymer ?
#
loop_
_entity_poly.entity_id
_entity_poly.type
_entity_poly.pdbx_seq_one_letter_code
_entity_poly.pdbx_strand_id
1 'polypeptide(L)'
;SIGVVNAIVGQRRYTVTLNGESNHAGTTPMGYRRDTVHAFSRICSQSIEKAKQHGDPLVLTFGKVEPQPNTVNVVPGKTTFTIDCRHTDAAVLREFTEQLENDMRAICDEMDISIDIDLWMDEAPVPMNAELVAALTRLCETEQLNYRIMHSGAGHDAQIFAPRVPTCMIFVPSINGISHNPA
;
A
#
# COMPACT_ATOMS: atom_id res chain seq x y z
N SER A 1 -18.40 19.37 -4.80
CA SER A 1 -17.17 19.78 -5.49
C SER A 1 -16.80 18.68 -6.48
N ILE A 2 -16.43 19.02 -7.71
CA ILE A 2 -16.03 18.06 -8.77
C ILE A 2 -14.54 17.77 -8.65
N GLY A 3 -14.15 16.51 -8.79
CA GLY A 3 -12.74 16.13 -8.89
C GLY A 3 -12.30 16.08 -10.36
N VAL A 4 -11.37 16.93 -10.75
CA VAL A 4 -10.68 16.83 -12.05
C VAL A 4 -9.48 15.92 -11.84
N VAL A 5 -9.56 14.69 -12.35
CA VAL A 5 -8.52 13.69 -12.09
C VAL A 5 -7.33 13.91 -13.03
N ASN A 6 -6.13 14.10 -12.47
CA ASN A 6 -4.91 14.33 -13.24
C ASN A 6 -4.03 13.09 -13.42
N ALA A 7 -4.18 12.09 -12.57
CA ALA A 7 -3.44 10.83 -12.63
C ALA A 7 -4.15 9.74 -11.84
N ILE A 8 -3.81 8.49 -12.13
CA ILE A 8 -4.15 7.33 -11.30
C ILE A 8 -2.84 6.84 -10.66
N VAL A 9 -2.84 6.63 -9.35
CA VAL A 9 -1.65 6.22 -8.59
C VAL A 9 -1.07 4.90 -9.09
N GLY A 10 0.25 4.77 -8.97
CA GLY A 10 0.93 3.49 -9.08
C GLY A 10 0.71 2.65 -7.82
N GLN A 11 0.91 1.35 -7.93
CA GLN A 11 0.66 0.39 -6.86
C GLN A 11 1.75 -0.69 -6.86
N ARG A 12 2.35 -0.94 -5.70
CA ARG A 12 3.19 -2.11 -5.45
C ARG A 12 2.55 -2.94 -4.34
N ARG A 13 2.19 -4.19 -4.65
CA ARG A 13 1.54 -5.10 -3.70
C ARG A 13 2.35 -6.37 -3.49
N TYR A 14 2.39 -6.78 -2.23
CA TYR A 14 3.24 -7.87 -1.77
C TYR A 14 2.43 -8.90 -1.00
N THR A 15 2.88 -10.15 -1.10
CA THR A 15 2.66 -11.16 -0.07
C THR A 15 4.01 -11.43 0.57
N VAL A 16 4.09 -11.31 1.90
CA VAL A 16 5.32 -11.56 2.66
C VAL A 16 5.07 -12.74 3.60
N THR A 17 5.99 -13.69 3.61
CA THR A 17 5.95 -14.84 4.52
C THR A 17 7.18 -14.85 5.40
N LEU A 18 6.97 -14.81 6.71
CA LEU A 18 7.99 -15.01 7.73
C LEU A 18 7.95 -16.47 8.18
N ASN A 19 9.10 -17.14 8.26
CA ASN A 19 9.22 -18.46 8.86
C ASN A 19 10.28 -18.45 9.96
N GLY A 20 9.82 -18.67 11.18
CA GLY A 20 10.60 -18.85 12.39
C GLY A 20 10.36 -20.26 12.94
N GLU A 21 10.08 -20.37 14.24
CA GLU A 21 10.01 -21.66 14.92
C GLU A 21 8.80 -21.72 15.87
N SER A 22 7.90 -22.66 15.60
CA SER A 22 6.77 -22.91 16.50
C SER A 22 7.24 -23.65 17.74
N ASN A 23 6.92 -23.13 18.92
CA ASN A 23 7.28 -23.78 20.18
C ASN A 23 6.28 -23.44 21.29
N HIS A 24 6.35 -24.12 22.43
CA HIS A 24 5.39 -23.93 23.51
C HIS A 24 5.61 -22.58 24.23
N ALA A 25 4.53 -21.81 24.39
CA ALA A 25 4.60 -20.43 24.87
C ALA A 25 5.05 -20.31 26.34
N GLY A 26 4.84 -21.32 27.17
CA GLY A 26 5.22 -21.29 28.59
C GLY A 26 6.63 -21.80 28.89
N THR A 27 7.17 -22.68 28.04
CA THR A 27 8.42 -23.41 28.33
C THR A 27 9.59 -22.95 27.47
N THR A 28 9.35 -22.16 26.43
CA THR A 28 10.40 -21.60 25.58
C THR A 28 10.83 -20.23 26.13
N PRO A 29 12.06 -20.08 26.68
CA PRO A 29 12.53 -18.80 27.18
C PRO A 29 12.64 -17.77 26.04
N MET A 30 12.49 -16.48 26.37
CA MET A 30 12.38 -15.42 25.35
C MET A 30 13.57 -15.35 24.38
N GLY A 31 14.80 -15.55 24.87
CA GLY A 31 16.01 -15.48 24.03
C GLY A 31 16.17 -16.62 23.02
N TYR A 32 15.33 -17.65 23.07
CA TYR A 32 15.35 -18.78 22.13
C TYR A 32 14.22 -18.72 21.10
N ARG A 33 13.39 -17.67 21.12
CA ARG A 33 12.20 -17.61 20.25
C ARG A 33 12.54 -17.01 18.89
N ARG A 34 12.00 -17.63 17.84
CA ARG A 34 11.88 -17.07 16.49
C ARG A 34 10.41 -16.79 16.22
N ASP A 35 9.89 -15.82 16.99
CA ASP A 35 8.46 -15.47 17.00
C ASP A 35 8.13 -14.58 15.79
N THR A 36 7.40 -15.15 14.83
CA THR A 36 7.09 -14.44 13.58
C THR A 36 6.05 -13.33 13.77
N VAL A 37 5.21 -13.40 14.80
CA VAL A 37 4.26 -12.32 15.11
C VAL A 37 5.00 -11.12 15.71
N HIS A 38 6.02 -11.35 16.54
CA HIS A 38 6.88 -10.29 17.03
C HIS A 38 7.68 -9.62 15.89
N ALA A 39 8.23 -10.40 14.96
CA ALA A 39 8.89 -9.84 13.78
C ALA A 39 7.93 -9.01 12.92
N PHE A 40 6.74 -9.53 12.65
CA PHE A 40 5.71 -8.80 11.92
C PHE A 40 5.31 -7.49 12.62
N SER A 41 5.16 -7.48 13.95
CA SER A 41 4.75 -6.26 14.66
C SER A 41 5.81 -5.15 14.57
N ARG A 42 7.10 -5.51 14.62
CA ARG A 42 8.22 -4.58 14.37
C ARG A 42 8.17 -4.04 12.94
N ILE A 43 8.05 -4.93 11.95
CA ILE A 43 7.94 -4.58 10.53
C ILE A 43 6.78 -3.59 10.32
N CYS A 44 5.57 -3.96 10.74
CA CYS A 44 4.38 -3.15 10.54
C CYS A 44 4.52 -1.76 11.18
N SER A 45 4.98 -1.71 12.43
CA SER A 45 5.11 -0.44 13.17
C SER A 45 6.14 0.48 12.53
N GLN A 46 7.33 -0.03 12.18
CA GLN A 46 8.39 0.76 11.56
C GLN A 46 8.00 1.22 10.15
N SER A 47 7.41 0.36 9.34
CA SER A 47 6.98 0.69 7.98
C SER A 47 5.88 1.76 7.97
N ILE A 48 4.90 1.67 8.87
CA ILE A 48 3.83 2.68 9.00
C ILE A 48 4.38 4.02 9.51
N GLU A 49 5.30 4.00 10.47
CA GLU A 49 5.94 5.23 10.94
C GLU A 49 6.75 5.90 9.83
N LYS A 50 7.50 5.11 9.04
CA LYS A 50 8.23 5.61 7.87
C LYS A 50 7.29 6.20 6.82
N ALA A 51 6.16 5.56 6.54
CA ALA A 51 5.15 6.08 5.61
C ALA A 51 4.56 7.41 6.10
N LYS A 52 4.26 7.54 7.40
CA LYS A 52 3.77 8.80 8.00
C LYS A 52 4.79 9.92 7.91
N GLN A 53 6.07 9.61 8.15
CA GLN A 53 7.16 10.57 8.04
C GLN A 53 7.38 11.03 6.59
N HIS A 54 7.15 10.14 5.63
CA HIS A 54 7.20 10.49 4.21
C HIS A 54 6.05 11.45 3.83
N GLY A 55 4.84 11.18 4.30
CA GLY A 55 3.67 12.04 4.12
C GLY A 55 2.95 11.87 2.78
N ASP A 56 1.94 12.71 2.55
CA ASP A 56 1.11 12.66 1.35
C ASP A 56 1.92 12.93 0.06
N PRO A 57 1.60 12.26 -1.06
CA PRO A 57 0.45 11.38 -1.28
C PRO A 57 0.76 9.87 -1.06
N LEU A 58 1.82 9.53 -0.32
CA LEU A 58 2.19 8.14 -0.08
C LEU A 58 1.20 7.47 0.88
N VAL A 59 0.69 6.31 0.48
CA VAL A 59 -0.11 5.45 1.35
C VAL A 59 0.49 4.06 1.41
N LEU A 60 0.44 3.46 2.61
CA LEU A 60 0.93 2.12 2.89
C LEU A 60 -0.09 1.41 3.77
N THR A 61 -0.52 0.23 3.36
CA THR A 61 -1.53 -0.56 4.10
C THR A 61 -1.08 -1.99 4.28
N PHE A 62 -1.24 -2.51 5.50
CA PHE A 62 -1.17 -3.94 5.80
C PHE A 62 -2.59 -4.49 5.83
N GLY A 63 -3.04 -5.11 4.74
CA GLY A 63 -4.45 -5.45 4.53
C GLY A 63 -4.87 -6.80 5.10
N LYS A 64 -3.93 -7.71 5.30
CA LYS A 64 -4.17 -9.09 5.75
C LYS A 64 -2.99 -9.58 6.57
N VAL A 65 -3.26 -10.30 7.66
CA VAL A 65 -2.24 -10.92 8.52
C VAL A 65 -2.75 -12.28 9.00
N GLU A 66 -1.96 -13.33 8.79
CA GLU A 66 -2.28 -14.71 9.13
C GLU A 66 -1.12 -15.36 9.90
N PRO A 67 -1.13 -15.32 11.24
CA PRO A 67 -0.23 -16.11 12.06
C PRO A 67 -0.57 -17.60 11.94
N GLN A 68 0.43 -18.46 12.11
CA GLN A 68 0.26 -19.91 12.20
C GLN A 68 1.11 -20.46 13.37
N PRO A 69 0.55 -21.32 14.24
CA PRO A 69 -0.77 -21.96 14.15
C PRO A 69 -1.95 -21.10 14.67
N ASN A 70 -1.72 -19.84 15.05
CA ASN A 70 -2.75 -18.93 15.59
C ASN A 70 -3.45 -19.49 16.85
N THR A 71 -2.67 -20.07 17.77
CA THR A 71 -3.17 -20.66 19.01
C THR A 71 -2.54 -19.95 20.21
N VAL A 72 -3.33 -19.74 21.27
CA VAL A 72 -2.96 -18.89 22.42
C VAL A 72 -1.69 -19.33 23.18
N ASN A 73 -1.36 -20.62 23.17
CA ASN A 73 -0.26 -21.20 23.94
C ASN A 73 0.93 -21.67 23.08
N VAL A 74 1.03 -21.20 21.83
CA VAL A 74 2.11 -21.54 20.91
C VAL A 74 2.75 -20.26 20.38
N VAL A 75 4.09 -20.19 20.44
CA VAL A 75 4.88 -19.17 19.74
C VAL A 75 4.66 -19.38 18.23
N PRO A 76 4.18 -18.38 17.47
CA PRO A 76 3.95 -18.55 16.04
C PRO A 76 5.25 -18.75 15.28
N GLY A 77 5.35 -19.86 14.55
CA GLY A 77 6.49 -20.17 13.69
C GLY A 77 6.34 -19.72 12.24
N LYS A 78 5.15 -19.24 11.85
CA LYS A 78 4.91 -18.67 10.52
C LYS A 78 3.93 -17.52 10.60
N THR A 79 4.15 -16.47 9.82
CA THR A 79 3.17 -15.39 9.62
C THR A 79 3.23 -14.91 8.19
N THR A 80 2.08 -14.93 7.52
CA THR A 80 1.93 -14.41 6.15
C THR A 80 1.08 -13.15 6.20
N PHE A 81 1.51 -12.09 5.53
CA PHE A 81 0.80 -10.81 5.50
C PHE A 81 0.91 -10.13 4.14
N THR A 82 0.04 -9.16 3.88
CA THR A 82 0.05 -8.38 2.64
C THR A 82 0.43 -6.92 2.86
N ILE A 83 1.05 -6.32 1.86
CA ILE A 83 1.36 -4.89 1.80
C ILE A 83 0.75 -4.32 0.51
N ASP A 84 0.10 -3.16 0.59
CA ASP A 84 -0.33 -2.34 -0.55
C ASP A 84 0.25 -0.94 -0.37
N CYS A 85 1.20 -0.57 -1.23
CA CYS A 85 1.82 0.76 -1.24
C CYS A 85 1.47 1.48 -2.54
N ARG A 86 1.07 2.76 -2.43
CA ARG A 86 0.67 3.58 -3.59
C ARG A 86 1.27 4.96 -3.52
N HIS A 87 1.55 5.51 -4.70
CA HIS A 87 2.05 6.86 -4.86
C HIS A 87 1.78 7.37 -6.28
N THR A 88 1.75 8.69 -6.50
CA THR A 88 1.59 9.29 -7.83
C THR A 88 2.88 9.36 -8.64
N ASP A 89 4.03 9.22 -7.97
CA ASP A 89 5.37 9.21 -8.57
C ASP A 89 5.97 7.79 -8.48
N ALA A 90 6.38 7.26 -9.63
CA ALA A 90 6.91 5.90 -9.76
C ALA A 90 8.27 5.71 -9.08
N ALA A 91 9.14 6.72 -9.15
CA ALA A 91 10.47 6.66 -8.55
C ALA A 91 10.35 6.64 -7.03
N VAL A 92 9.53 7.54 -6.47
CA VAL A 92 9.25 7.57 -5.03
C VAL A 92 8.64 6.25 -4.55
N LEU A 93 7.65 5.71 -5.28
CA LEU A 93 7.03 4.43 -4.93
C LEU A 93 8.07 3.30 -4.87
N ARG A 94 8.92 3.22 -5.90
CA ARG A 94 9.95 2.20 -6.01
C ARG A 94 11.00 2.34 -4.90
N GLU A 95 11.55 3.53 -4.71
CA GLU A 95 12.56 3.80 -3.67
C GLU A 95 12.04 3.51 -2.26
N PHE A 96 10.83 3.97 -1.96
CA PHE A 96 10.21 3.74 -0.65
C PHE A 96 10.04 2.25 -0.37
N THR A 97 9.53 1.50 -1.35
CA THR A 97 9.28 0.07 -1.18
C THR A 97 10.55 -0.79 -1.19
N GLU A 98 11.56 -0.44 -1.99
CA GLU A 98 12.90 -1.04 -1.89
C GLU A 98 13.50 -0.84 -0.49
N GLN A 99 13.30 0.34 0.10
CA GLN A 99 13.73 0.60 1.47
C GLN A 99 12.97 -0.27 2.49
N LEU A 100 11.65 -0.41 2.34
CA LEU A 100 10.86 -1.31 3.18
C LEU A 100 11.33 -2.75 3.09
N GLU A 101 11.61 -3.26 1.89
CA GLU A 101 12.14 -4.62 1.68
C GLU A 101 13.45 -4.81 2.45
N ASN A 102 14.36 -3.84 2.40
CA ASN A 102 15.63 -3.89 3.12
C ASN A 102 15.43 -3.85 4.64
N ASP A 103 14.56 -2.98 5.15
CA ASP A 103 14.25 -2.91 6.58
C ASP A 103 13.67 -4.23 7.10
N MET A 104 12.73 -4.82 6.34
CA MET A 104 12.12 -6.11 6.69
C MET A 104 13.17 -7.23 6.78
N ARG A 105 14.10 -7.28 5.82
CA ARG A 105 15.21 -8.25 5.84
C ARG A 105 16.11 -8.04 7.05
N ALA A 106 16.49 -6.80 7.34
CA ALA A 106 17.32 -6.49 8.50
C ALA A 106 16.68 -6.90 9.84
N ILE A 107 15.36 -6.67 10.01
CA ILE A 107 14.63 -7.12 11.20
C ILE A 107 14.62 -8.65 11.29
N CYS A 108 14.42 -9.34 10.17
CA CYS A 108 14.39 -10.80 10.14
C CYS A 108 15.76 -11.42 10.45
N ASP A 109 16.83 -10.83 9.91
CA ASP A 109 18.21 -11.24 10.18
C ASP A 109 18.58 -11.08 11.67
N GLU A 110 18.18 -9.95 12.30
CA GLU A 110 18.39 -9.71 13.75
C GLU A 110 17.68 -10.77 14.61
N MET A 111 16.55 -11.30 14.13
CA MET A 111 15.66 -12.18 14.87
C MET A 111 15.82 -13.67 14.51
N ASP A 112 16.79 -14.03 13.66
CA ASP A 112 17.00 -15.40 13.18
C ASP A 112 15.73 -15.99 12.53
N ILE A 113 15.02 -15.17 11.75
CA ILE A 113 13.79 -15.52 11.05
C ILE A 113 14.04 -15.44 9.54
N SER A 114 13.56 -16.42 8.79
CA SER A 114 13.59 -16.36 7.32
C SER A 114 12.43 -15.54 6.77
N ILE A 115 12.66 -14.84 5.67
CA ILE A 115 11.66 -14.01 5.00
C ILE A 115 11.62 -14.29 3.50
N ASP A 116 10.41 -14.50 3.00
CA ASP A 116 10.07 -14.58 1.57
C ASP A 116 9.17 -13.39 1.20
N ILE A 117 9.52 -12.69 0.11
CA ILE A 117 8.84 -11.47 -0.34
C ILE A 117 8.43 -11.68 -1.79
N ASP A 118 7.14 -11.79 -2.03
CA ASP A 118 6.54 -11.93 -3.35
C ASP A 118 5.87 -10.63 -3.77
N LEU A 119 6.52 -9.88 -4.68
CA LEU A 119 5.95 -8.72 -5.36
C LEU A 119 5.13 -9.21 -6.57
N TRP A 120 3.84 -9.44 -6.35
CA TRP A 120 2.97 -9.97 -7.39
C TRP A 120 2.25 -8.88 -8.21
N MET A 121 2.33 -7.61 -7.80
CA MET A 121 1.81 -6.48 -8.59
C MET A 121 2.73 -5.27 -8.46
N ASP A 122 3.14 -4.75 -9.61
CA ASP A 122 3.98 -3.56 -9.76
C ASP A 122 3.46 -2.74 -10.96
N GLU A 123 2.62 -1.75 -10.68
CA GLU A 123 2.01 -0.89 -11.67
C GLU A 123 2.47 0.55 -11.51
N ALA A 124 2.96 1.14 -12.59
CA ALA A 124 3.34 2.55 -12.62
C ALA A 124 2.10 3.46 -12.54
N PRO A 125 2.23 4.66 -11.95
CA PRO A 125 1.20 5.69 -12.04
C PRO A 125 0.90 6.05 -13.49
N VAL A 126 -0.37 6.30 -13.79
CA VAL A 126 -0.83 6.63 -15.14
C VAL A 126 -1.34 8.07 -15.17
N PRO A 127 -0.60 9.01 -15.80
CA PRO A 127 -1.08 10.38 -15.94
C PRO A 127 -2.27 10.45 -16.90
N MET A 128 -3.22 11.33 -16.59
CA MET A 128 -4.28 11.68 -17.53
C MET A 128 -3.76 12.67 -18.58
N ASN A 129 -4.44 12.77 -19.71
CA ASN A 129 -4.04 13.68 -20.79
C ASN A 129 -4.13 15.15 -20.32
N ALA A 130 -3.01 15.87 -20.39
CA ALA A 130 -2.90 17.23 -19.88
C ALA A 130 -3.83 18.23 -20.57
N GLU A 131 -4.09 18.08 -21.87
CA GLU A 131 -4.98 18.98 -22.61
C GLU A 131 -6.44 18.78 -22.18
N LEU A 132 -6.87 17.53 -22.00
CA LEU A 132 -8.21 17.20 -21.50
C LEU A 132 -8.41 17.65 -20.06
N VAL A 133 -7.41 17.44 -19.19
CA VAL A 133 -7.43 17.96 -17.80
C VAL A 133 -7.57 19.47 -17.82
N ALA A 134 -6.77 20.18 -18.61
CA ALA A 134 -6.85 21.64 -18.72
C ALA A 134 -8.19 22.11 -19.31
N ALA A 135 -8.76 21.38 -20.27
CA ALA A 135 -10.08 21.67 -20.82
C ALA A 135 -11.19 21.51 -19.76
N LEU A 136 -11.16 20.45 -18.97
CA LEU A 136 -12.10 20.23 -17.87
C LEU A 136 -11.97 21.29 -16.77
N THR A 137 -10.74 21.68 -16.43
CA THR A 137 -10.47 22.77 -15.47
C THR A 137 -11.09 24.08 -15.95
N ARG A 138 -10.83 24.49 -17.20
CA ARG A 138 -11.42 25.71 -17.78
C ARG A 138 -12.95 25.66 -17.84
N LEU A 139 -13.52 24.48 -18.10
CA LEU A 139 -14.96 24.30 -18.09
C LEU A 139 -15.53 24.51 -16.68
N CYS A 140 -14.91 23.92 -15.65
CA CYS A 140 -15.33 24.13 -14.27
C CYS A 140 -15.27 25.61 -13.86
N GLU A 141 -14.23 26.33 -14.29
CA GLU A 141 -14.08 27.76 -14.03
C GLU A 141 -15.15 28.61 -14.73
N THR A 142 -15.42 28.32 -16.01
CA THR A 142 -16.41 29.04 -16.82
C THR A 142 -17.82 28.85 -16.26
N GLU A 143 -18.16 27.64 -15.84
CA GLU A 143 -19.45 27.28 -15.25
C GLU A 143 -19.54 27.62 -13.75
N GLN A 144 -18.50 28.22 -13.16
CA GLN A 144 -18.42 28.57 -11.74
C GLN A 144 -18.67 27.39 -10.79
N LEU A 145 -18.25 26.18 -11.21
CA LEU A 145 -18.38 24.97 -10.43
C LEU A 145 -17.25 24.89 -9.39
N ASN A 146 -17.59 24.51 -8.16
CA ASN A 146 -16.55 24.18 -7.17
C ASN A 146 -15.85 22.89 -7.60
N TYR A 147 -14.54 22.95 -7.82
CA TYR A 147 -13.72 21.82 -8.26
C TYR A 147 -12.38 21.72 -7.51
N ARG A 148 -11.73 20.56 -7.61
CA ARG A 148 -10.34 20.33 -7.20
C ARG A 148 -9.64 19.45 -8.22
N ILE A 149 -8.38 19.77 -8.52
CA ILE A 149 -7.50 18.85 -9.24
C ILE A 149 -6.99 17.82 -8.23
N MET A 150 -7.08 16.54 -8.56
CA MET A 150 -6.68 15.46 -7.66
C MET A 150 -6.22 14.22 -8.44
N HIS A 151 -5.51 13.32 -7.79
CA HIS A 151 -5.24 11.99 -8.32
C HIS A 151 -6.34 11.00 -7.89
N SER A 152 -6.55 9.93 -8.65
CA SER A 152 -7.27 8.78 -8.16
C SER A 152 -6.34 7.90 -7.34
N GLY A 153 -6.69 7.65 -6.08
CA GLY A 153 -6.02 6.67 -5.23
C GLY A 153 -6.39 5.21 -5.53
N ALA A 154 -7.38 4.97 -6.41
CA ALA A 154 -7.86 3.64 -6.79
C ALA A 154 -7.54 3.34 -8.26
N GLY A 155 -7.37 2.07 -8.59
CA GLY A 155 -7.27 1.63 -9.98
C GLY A 155 -8.61 1.77 -10.71
N HIS A 156 -8.56 2.05 -12.01
CA HIS A 156 -9.71 2.18 -12.90
C HIS A 156 -9.35 1.73 -14.31
N ASP A 157 -10.34 1.31 -15.11
CA ASP A 157 -10.11 0.91 -16.52
C ASP A 157 -9.42 2.00 -17.36
N ALA A 158 -9.56 3.26 -16.96
CA ALA A 158 -8.83 4.39 -17.53
C ALA A 158 -7.30 4.20 -17.57
N GLN A 159 -6.73 3.42 -16.64
CA GLN A 159 -5.29 3.04 -16.66
C GLN A 159 -4.90 2.26 -17.92
N ILE A 160 -5.83 1.49 -18.50
CA ILE A 160 -5.59 0.68 -19.69
C ILE A 160 -5.63 1.54 -20.96
N PHE A 161 -6.55 2.51 -21.01
CA PHE A 161 -6.76 3.38 -22.17
C PHE A 161 -5.75 4.53 -22.25
N ALA A 162 -5.46 5.19 -21.12
CA ALA A 162 -4.68 6.42 -21.06
C ALA A 162 -3.29 6.36 -21.74
N PRO A 163 -2.55 5.22 -21.73
CA PRO A 163 -1.29 5.11 -22.47
C PRO A 163 -1.42 5.18 -24.00
N ARG A 164 -2.63 4.98 -24.55
CA ARG A 164 -2.88 4.84 -25.99
C ARG A 164 -3.87 5.87 -26.54
N VAL A 165 -4.78 6.36 -25.70
CA VAL A 165 -5.88 7.25 -26.09
C VAL A 165 -5.92 8.41 -25.09
N PRO A 166 -6.01 9.68 -25.55
CA PRO A 166 -6.24 10.81 -24.66
C PRO A 166 -7.43 10.55 -23.73
N THR A 167 -7.13 10.43 -22.43
CA THR A 167 -8.09 10.02 -21.41
C THR A 167 -8.02 10.98 -20.23
N CYS A 168 -9.17 11.30 -19.65
CA CYS A 168 -9.28 12.01 -18.37
C CYS A 168 -10.46 11.43 -17.59
N MET A 169 -10.49 11.65 -16.28
CA MET A 169 -11.61 11.24 -15.44
C MET A 169 -12.19 12.42 -14.67
N ILE A 170 -13.49 12.33 -14.39
CA ILE A 170 -14.23 13.26 -13.56
C ILE A 170 -14.74 12.49 -12.35
N PHE A 171 -14.45 12.97 -11.15
CA PHE A 171 -15.03 12.47 -9.92
C PHE A 171 -16.20 13.34 -9.45
N VAL A 172 -17.22 12.66 -8.93
CA VAL A 172 -18.29 13.27 -8.15
C VAL A 172 -18.16 12.82 -6.69
N PRO A 173 -18.59 13.63 -5.71
CA PRO A 173 -18.48 13.25 -4.29
C PRO A 173 -19.27 11.98 -3.95
N SER A 174 -18.69 11.14 -3.10
CA SER A 174 -19.42 10.10 -2.36
C SER A 174 -19.75 10.60 -0.95
N ILE A 175 -20.90 10.19 -0.40
CA ILE A 175 -21.30 10.53 0.97
C ILE A 175 -20.26 9.93 1.92
N ASN A 176 -19.64 10.79 2.75
CA ASN A 176 -18.57 10.44 3.67
C ASN A 176 -17.32 9.78 3.04
N GLY A 177 -17.17 9.84 1.70
CA GLY A 177 -16.05 9.18 1.01
C GLY A 177 -16.07 7.65 1.09
N ILE A 178 -17.20 7.06 1.47
CA ILE A 178 -17.34 5.61 1.61
C ILE A 178 -17.42 4.96 0.23
N SER A 179 -16.69 3.86 0.05
CA SER A 179 -16.70 3.01 -1.15
C SER A 179 -16.61 1.55 -0.73
N HIS A 180 -17.09 0.63 -1.58
CA HIS A 180 -17.15 -0.83 -1.31
C HIS A 180 -17.83 -1.20 0.02
N ASN A 181 -18.81 -0.40 0.46
CA ASN A 181 -19.56 -0.65 1.67
C ASN A 181 -21.06 -0.41 1.39
N PRO A 182 -21.93 -1.43 1.58
CA PRO A 182 -23.37 -1.29 1.36
C PRO A 182 -24.13 -0.67 2.55
N ALA A 183 -23.47 -0.46 3.68
CA ALA A 183 -24.07 0.06 4.92
C ALA A 183 -24.15 1.59 4.95
#